data_AF-A0A413CQL4-F1
#
_entry.id   AF-A0A413CQL4-F1
#
_cell.length_a   1.000
_cell.length_b   1.000
_cell.length_c   1.000
_cell.angle_alpha   90.00
_cell.angle_beta   90.00
_cell.angle_gamma   90.00
#
_symmetry.space_group_name_H-M   'P 1'
#
loop_
_entity.id
_entity.type
_entity.pdbx_description
1 polymer ?
#
loop_
_entity_poly.entity_id
_entity_poly.type
_entity_poly.pdbx_seq_one_letter_code
_entity_poly.pdbx_strand_id
1 'polypeptide(L)'
;MHIEKLNTIQHNHSLIAIKDTFNVVSKRYLTYYDEKWECKLFLNFKTIEEDNENNLIENLSSNLSINRSLIRCEIKGNQVDEKYSVSHKEMRTYNHRLYDRLLTKAYTFL
;
A
#
# COMPACT_ATOMS: atom_id res chain seq x y z
N MET A 1 -23.40 23.06 -14.92
CA MET A 1 -22.94 21.98 -14.02
C MET A 1 -21.73 21.32 -14.69
N HIS A 2 -20.51 21.64 -14.26
CA HIS A 2 -19.30 21.03 -14.83
C HIS A 2 -19.07 19.67 -14.18
N ILE A 3 -18.97 18.63 -15.01
CA ILE A 3 -18.73 17.23 -14.63
C ILE A 3 -17.43 17.07 -13.84
N GLU A 4 -16.48 17.99 -13.99
CA GLU A 4 -15.17 17.99 -13.34
C GLU A 4 -15.21 18.07 -11.80
N LYS A 5 -16.35 18.43 -11.20
CA LYS A 5 -16.54 18.48 -9.74
C LYS A 5 -17.11 17.21 -9.10
N LEU A 6 -17.25 16.11 -9.86
CA LEU A 6 -17.85 14.87 -9.34
C LEU A 6 -16.86 13.92 -8.67
N ASN A 7 -15.55 14.09 -8.89
CA ASN A 7 -14.55 13.28 -8.21
C ASN A 7 -14.20 13.88 -6.84
N THR A 8 -14.84 13.39 -5.79
CA THR A 8 -14.59 13.81 -4.40
C THR A 8 -13.38 13.11 -3.78
N ILE A 9 -12.72 12.20 -4.50
CA ILE A 9 -11.51 11.51 -4.01
C ILE A 9 -10.40 12.54 -3.86
N GLN A 10 -10.01 12.79 -2.61
CA GLN A 10 -8.98 13.78 -2.28
C GLN A 10 -7.60 13.14 -2.14
N HIS A 11 -7.53 11.83 -1.92
CA HIS A 11 -6.28 11.10 -1.70
C HIS A 11 -6.31 9.70 -2.31
N ASN A 12 -5.40 9.44 -3.24
CA ASN A 12 -5.14 8.09 -3.76
C ASN A 12 -3.90 7.52 -3.06
N HIS A 13 -4.07 6.42 -2.34
CA HIS A 13 -2.97 5.70 -1.69
C HIS A 13 -2.97 4.23 -2.09
N SER A 14 -1.78 3.68 -2.26
CA SER A 14 -1.59 2.25 -2.50
C SER A 14 -1.34 1.59 -1.15
N LEU A 15 -2.22 0.67 -0.75
CA LEU A 15 -2.09 -0.12 0.47
C LEU A 15 -1.54 -1.50 0.11
N ILE A 16 -0.50 -1.95 0.82
CA ILE A 16 0.26 -3.13 0.45
C ILE A 16 0.26 -4.13 1.59
N ALA A 17 -0.35 -5.28 1.34
CA ALA A 17 -0.24 -6.44 2.21
C ALA A 17 0.98 -7.29 1.81
N ILE A 18 1.91 -7.51 2.74
CA ILE A 18 3.01 -8.47 2.57
C ILE A 18 2.81 -9.57 3.59
N LYS A 19 2.44 -10.76 3.12
CA LYS A 19 2.22 -11.93 3.97
C LYS A 19 3.54 -12.62 4.30
N ASP A 20 3.67 -13.08 5.53
CA ASP A 20 4.76 -13.96 5.95
C ASP A 20 4.66 -15.31 5.22
N THR A 21 5.68 -15.62 4.42
CA THR A 21 5.78 -16.86 3.63
C THR A 21 6.78 -17.86 4.20
N PHE A 22 7.42 -17.57 5.34
CA PHE A 22 8.35 -18.51 6.00
C PHE A 22 7.61 -19.71 6.60
N ASN A 23 6.31 -19.55 6.91
CA ASN A 23 5.45 -20.61 7.39
C ASN A 23 4.13 -20.65 6.58
N VAL A 24 3.81 -21.81 6.01
CA VAL A 24 2.65 -22.04 5.12
C VAL A 24 1.31 -21.71 5.81
N VAL A 25 1.20 -21.89 7.13
CA VAL A 25 -0.02 -21.58 7.89
C VAL A 25 0.00 -20.18 8.50
N SER A 26 1.04 -19.38 8.25
CA SER A 26 1.14 -18.04 8.82
C SER A 26 -0.01 -17.15 8.35
N LYS A 27 -0.62 -16.46 9.30
CA LYS A 27 -1.57 -15.36 9.07
C LYS A 27 -0.94 -14.00 9.39
N ARG A 28 0.40 -13.96 9.53
CA ARG A 28 1.12 -12.73 9.87
C ARG A 28 1.36 -11.90 8.61
N TYR A 29 1.29 -10.59 8.80
CA TYR A 29 1.58 -9.60 7.77
C TYR A 29 2.60 -8.60 8.29
N LEU A 30 3.40 -8.05 7.38
CA LEU A 30 4.28 -6.93 7.68
C LEU A 30 3.45 -5.67 7.92
N THR A 31 3.74 -4.97 9.01
CA THR A 31 3.15 -3.70 9.40
C THR A 31 4.22 -2.78 9.99
N TYR A 32 3.98 -1.47 10.00
CA TYR A 32 4.77 -0.52 10.78
C TYR A 32 3.89 0.11 11.86
N TYR A 33 4.51 0.57 12.96
CA TYR A 33 3.80 1.31 14.00
C TYR A 33 3.78 2.80 13.63
N ASP A 34 2.59 3.38 13.56
CA ASP A 34 2.40 4.80 13.32
C ASP A 34 2.20 5.52 14.66
N GLU A 35 3.12 6.39 15.02
CA GLU A 35 3.09 7.10 16.32
C GLU A 35 1.94 8.09 16.42
N LYS A 36 1.48 8.65 15.30
CA LYS A 36 0.40 9.64 15.30
C LYS A 36 -0.96 9.00 15.52
N TRP A 37 -1.16 7.82 14.96
CA TRP A 37 -2.40 7.05 15.10
C TRP A 37 -2.33 6.02 16.23
N GLU A 38 -1.16 5.84 16.85
CA GLU A 38 -0.89 4.87 17.91
C GLU A 38 -1.33 3.44 17.53
N CYS A 39 -1.16 3.07 16.26
CA CYS A 39 -1.60 1.77 15.77
C CYS A 39 -0.67 1.19 14.70
N LYS A 40 -0.85 -0.10 14.40
CA LYS A 40 -0.10 -0.80 13.34
C LYS A 40 -0.82 -0.64 12.02
N LEU A 41 -0.10 -0.15 11.01
CA LEU A 41 -0.60 0.05 9.66
C LEU A 41 0.13 -0.86 8.68
N PHE A 42 -0.57 -1.26 7.61
CA PHE A 42 0.08 -1.82 6.44
C PHE A 42 0.96 -0.76 5.76
N LEU A 43 2.00 -1.22 5.06
CA LEU A 43 2.80 -0.33 4.22
C LEU A 43 1.87 0.36 3.21
N ASN A 44 2.05 1.66 3.08
CA ASN A 44 1.26 2.47 2.16
C ASN A 44 2.15 3.53 1.52
N PHE A 45 1.89 3.80 0.24
CA PHE A 45 2.60 4.81 -0.53
C PHE A 45 1.58 5.65 -1.30
N LYS A 46 1.91 6.91 -1.57
CA LYS A 46 1.07 7.74 -2.44
C LYS A 46 0.95 7.06 -3.81
N THR A 47 -0.27 6.93 -4.31
CA THR A 47 -0.52 6.41 -5.65
C THR A 47 -0.13 7.48 -6.68
N ILE A 48 0.58 7.06 -7.72
CA ILE A 48 0.81 7.88 -8.92
C ILE A 48 -0.06 7.34 -10.07
N GLU A 49 -0.45 8.21 -11.00
CA GLU A 49 -1.36 7.80 -12.09
C GLU A 49 -0.64 6.99 -13.16
N GLU A 50 0.58 7.38 -13.50
CA GLU A 50 1.41 6.68 -14.49
C GLU A 50 2.39 5.76 -13.79
N ASP A 51 2.43 4.50 -14.21
CA ASP A 51 3.42 3.50 -13.78
C ASP A 51 3.52 3.29 -12.25
N ASN A 52 2.37 3.29 -11.57
CA ASN A 52 2.29 3.10 -10.12
C ASN A 52 2.99 1.83 -9.65
N GLU A 53 2.93 0.75 -10.43
CA GLU A 53 3.52 -0.53 -10.06
C GLU A 53 5.04 -0.45 -9.98
N ASN A 54 5.72 0.17 -10.94
CA ASN A 54 7.17 0.37 -10.84
C ASN A 54 7.51 1.29 -9.68
N ASN A 55 6.77 2.38 -9.47
CA ASN A 55 6.96 3.24 -8.30
C ASN A 55 6.81 2.47 -6.98
N LEU A 56 5.86 1.54 -6.88
CA LEU A 56 5.73 0.68 -5.71
C LEU A 56 6.90 -0.29 -5.55
N ILE A 57 7.41 -0.86 -6.65
CA ILE A 57 8.59 -1.74 -6.63
C ILE A 57 9.81 -0.97 -6.12
N GLU A 58 10.03 0.25 -6.59
CA GLU A 58 11.15 1.11 -6.16
C GLU A 58 11.06 1.45 -4.68
N ASN A 59 9.89 1.91 -4.23
CA ASN A 59 9.66 2.24 -2.84
C ASN A 59 9.87 1.02 -1.94
N LEU A 60 9.31 -0.14 -2.29
CA LEU A 60 9.49 -1.37 -1.53
C LEU A 60 10.96 -1.84 -1.53
N SER A 61 11.63 -1.78 -2.68
CA SER A 61 13.03 -2.16 -2.82
C SER A 61 13.94 -1.33 -1.92
N SER A 62 13.74 -0.01 -1.93
CA SER A 62 14.51 0.93 -1.11
C SER A 62 14.19 0.77 0.39
N ASN A 63 12.91 0.78 0.78
CA ASN A 63 12.50 0.74 2.19
C ASN A 63 12.82 -0.59 2.87
N LEU A 64 12.75 -1.70 2.14
CA LEU A 64 12.98 -3.05 2.68
C LEU A 64 14.36 -3.61 2.34
N SER A 65 15.18 -2.89 1.54
CA SER A 65 16.46 -3.37 1.03
C SER A 65 16.36 -4.71 0.28
N ILE A 66 15.31 -4.86 -0.54
CA ILE A 66 15.02 -6.08 -1.32
C ILE A 66 15.33 -5.84 -2.79
N ASN A 67 15.92 -6.81 -3.49
CA ASN A 67 16.11 -6.72 -4.93
C ASN A 67 14.76 -6.64 -5.66
N ARG A 68 14.62 -5.66 -6.55
CA ARG A 68 13.41 -5.44 -7.36
C ARG A 68 12.92 -6.67 -8.10
N SER A 69 13.83 -7.53 -8.58
CA SER A 69 13.46 -8.76 -9.31
C SER A 69 12.69 -9.77 -8.45
N LEU A 70 12.74 -9.64 -7.13
CA LEU A 70 12.05 -10.50 -6.17
C LEU A 70 10.69 -9.92 -5.72
N ILE A 71 10.36 -8.70 -6.15
CA ILE A 71 9.14 -8.00 -5.78
C ILE A 71 8.12 -8.18 -6.90
N ARG A 72 7.07 -8.94 -6.62
CA ARG A 72 5.94 -9.11 -7.55
C ARG A 72 4.73 -8.37 -7.06
N CYS A 73 4.15 -7.60 -7.96
CA CYS A 73 3.06 -6.71 -7.66
C CYS A 73 1.75 -7.17 -8.28
N GLU A 74 0.73 -7.49 -7.47
CA GLU A 74 -0.60 -7.82 -8.00
C GLU A 74 -1.66 -6.89 -7.39
N ILE A 75 -2.40 -6.22 -8.26
CA ILE A 75 -3.55 -5.42 -7.85
C ILE A 75 -4.72 -6.36 -7.47
N LYS A 76 -5.33 -6.11 -6.31
CA LYS A 76 -6.49 -6.90 -5.83
C LYS A 76 -7.80 -6.14 -5.95
N GLY A 77 -7.76 -4.82 -6.05
CA GLY A 77 -8.93 -3.98 -6.23
C GLY A 77 -8.71 -2.58 -5.67
N ASN A 78 -9.81 -1.84 -5.53
CA ASN A 78 -9.81 -0.51 -4.94
C ASN A 78 -10.90 -0.44 -3.87
N GLN A 79 -10.64 0.33 -2.81
CA GLN A 79 -11.62 0.62 -1.76
C GLN A 79 -11.70 2.13 -1.53
N VAL A 80 -12.90 2.68 -1.70
CA VAL A 80 -13.18 4.09 -1.46
C VAL A 80 -13.91 4.21 -0.13
N ASP A 81 -13.34 4.98 0.80
CA ASP A 81 -13.91 5.22 2.13
C ASP A 81 -13.96 6.72 2.41
N GLU A 82 -14.99 7.17 3.13
CA GLU A 82 -15.01 8.50 3.74
C GLU A 82 -14.60 8.42 5.21
N LYS A 83 -13.66 9.26 5.63
CA LYS A 83 -13.15 9.29 6.99
C LYS A 83 -12.94 10.73 7.45
N TYR A 84 -13.17 10.97 8.74
CA TYR A 84 -12.86 12.26 9.34
C TYR A 84 -11.35 12.46 9.40
N SER A 85 -10.85 13.53 8.78
CA SER A 85 -9.44 13.88 8.81
C SER A 85 -9.15 14.78 10.00
N VAL A 86 -8.56 14.22 11.07
CA VAL A 86 -8.21 14.97 12.29
C VAL A 86 -7.34 16.19 11.98
N SER A 87 -6.41 16.07 11.04
CA SER A 87 -5.51 17.17 10.66
C SER A 87 -6.19 18.29 9.87
N HIS A 88 -7.23 17.98 9.09
CA HIS A 88 -7.93 18.96 8.25
C HIS A 88 -9.28 19.39 8.84
N LYS A 89 -9.71 18.72 9.91
CA LYS A 89 -10.98 18.94 10.61
C LYS A 89 -12.23 18.83 9.71
N GLU A 90 -12.16 17.98 8.69
CA GLU A 90 -13.22 17.77 7.69
C GLU A 90 -13.36 16.30 7.31
N MET A 91 -14.50 15.93 6.70
CA MET A 91 -14.68 14.63 6.07
C MET A 91 -13.92 14.59 4.75
N ARG A 92 -13.15 13.52 4.52
CA ARG A 92 -12.36 13.33 3.30
C ARG A 92 -12.61 11.95 2.72
N THR A 93 -12.72 11.89 1.40
CA THR A 93 -12.84 10.63 0.64
C THR A 93 -11.45 10.14 0.24
N TYR A 94 -11.11 8.94 0.68
CA TYR A 94 -9.85 8.25 0.41
C TYR A 94 -10.09 7.08 -0.52
N ASN A 95 -9.27 6.95 -1.55
CA ASN A 95 -9.25 5.78 -2.41
C ASN A 95 -7.97 4.99 -2.17
N HIS A 96 -8.13 3.75 -1.71
CA HIS A 96 -7.05 2.83 -1.47
C HIS A 96 -6.97 1.82 -2.61
N ARG A 97 -5.91 1.88 -3.41
CA ARG A 97 -5.56 0.80 -4.35
C ARG A 97 -4.93 -0.33 -3.54
N LEU A 98 -5.58 -1.49 -3.54
CA LEU A 98 -5.19 -2.63 -2.72
C LEU A 98 -4.26 -3.55 -3.51
N TYR A 99 -3.13 -3.86 -2.90
CA TYR A 99 -2.12 -4.74 -3.47
C TYR A 99 -1.81 -5.88 -2.52
N ASP A 100 -1.76 -7.09 -3.07
CA ASP A 100 -1.11 -8.21 -2.40
C ASP A 100 0.32 -8.34 -2.96
N ARG A 101 1.22 -8.87 -2.14
CA ARG A 101 2.62 -9.06 -2.52
C ARG A 101 3.10 -10.44 -2.12
N LEU A 102 3.76 -11.05 -3.10
CA LEU A 102 4.50 -12.27 -2.92
C LEU A 102 5.99 -11.92 -3.01
N LEU A 103 6.68 -11.96 -1.87
CA LEU A 103 8.14 -12.00 -1.86
C LEU A 103 8.52 -13.40 -2.32
N THR A 104 8.97 -13.53 -3.57
CA THR A 104 9.53 -14.79 -4.05
C THR A 104 10.87 -15.00 -3.35
N LYS A 105 11.04 -16.16 -2.71
CA LYS A 105 12.31 -16.56 -2.08
C LYS A 105 13.46 -16.28 -3.05
N ALA A 106 14.43 -15.46 -2.63
CA ALA A 106 15.78 -15.66 -3.12
C ALA A 106 16.19 -17.06 -2.62
N TYR A 107 16.50 -17.97 -3.54
CA TYR A 107 17.12 -19.23 -3.15
C TYR A 107 18.39 -18.91 -2.34
N THR A 108 18.51 -19.63 -1.22
CA THR A 108 19.61 -19.64 -0.25
C THR A 108 20.97 -19.53 -0.93
N PHE A 109 21.82 -18.59 -0.47
CA PHE A 109 23.26 -18.76 -0.55
C PHE A 109 23.83 -18.66 0.87
N LEU A 110 24.30 -19.83 1.32
CA LEU A 110 25.11 -20.17 2.50
C LEU A 110 24.44 -20.06 3.87
#